data_AF-A0A3P7LE17-F1
#
_entry.id   AF-A0A3P7LE17-F1
#
_cell.length_a   1.000
_cell.length_b   1.000
_cell.length_c   1.000
_cell.angle_alpha   90.00
_cell.angle_beta   90.00
_cell.angle_gamma   90.00
#
_symmetry.space_group_name_H-M   'P 1'
#
loop_
_entity.id
_entity.type
_entity.pdbx_description
1 polymer ?
#
loop_
_entity_poly.entity_id
_entity_poly.type
_entity_poly.pdbx_seq_one_letter_code
_entity_poly.pdbx_strand_id
1 'polypeptide(L)'
;MKYWVPINWALAIVSDAFKKTYIGNPPSLTLIIREINTFRAGLALLCNYDWVPIPIAYPQVVFLAVRSYFIICLVSRQYLIGDGAPTREMVCYPKKRE
;
A
#
# COMPACT_ATOMS: atom_id res chain seq x y z
N MET A 1 -9.27 -9.60 14.90
CA MET A 1 -9.28 -11.04 14.53
C MET A 1 -8.25 -11.77 15.38
N LYS A 2 -8.61 -12.83 16.11
CA LYS A 2 -7.70 -13.54 17.01
C LYS A 2 -6.78 -14.50 16.23
N TYR A 3 -5.77 -13.97 15.53
CA TYR A 3 -4.88 -14.75 14.65
C TYR A 3 -4.08 -15.86 15.37
N TRP A 4 -3.98 -15.80 16.70
CA TRP A 4 -3.28 -16.80 17.51
C TRP A 4 -4.05 -18.12 17.69
N VAL A 5 -5.38 -18.09 17.56
CA VAL A 5 -6.26 -19.26 17.80
C VAL A 5 -6.01 -20.40 16.80
N PRO A 6 -6.03 -20.17 15.47
CA PRO A 6 -5.76 -21.23 14.50
C PRO A 6 -4.31 -21.74 14.58
N ILE A 7 -3.34 -20.90 14.94
CA ILE A 7 -1.95 -21.31 15.13
C ILE A 7 -1.84 -22.28 16.32
N ASN A 8 -2.57 -22.01 17.41
CA ASN A 8 -2.58 -22.90 18.56
C ASN A 8 -3.24 -24.25 18.24
N TRP A 9 -4.30 -24.26 17.43
CA TRP A 9 -4.91 -25.50 16.95
C TRP A 9 -3.96 -26.30 16.05
N ALA A 10 -3.22 -25.65 15.15
CA ALA A 10 -2.23 -26.31 14.32
C ALA A 10 -1.14 -27.00 15.17
N LEU A 11 -0.61 -26.31 16.19
CA LEU A 11 0.36 -26.90 17.12
C LEU A 11 -0.21 -28.07 17.92
N ALA A 12 -1.47 -27.99 18.34
CA ALA A 12 -2.16 -29.07 19.05
C ALA A 12 -2.35 -30.32 18.15
N ILE A 13 -2.75 -30.14 16.89
CA ILE A 13 -2.90 -31.21 15.90
C ILE A 13 -1.56 -31.89 15.63
N VAL A 14 -0.49 -31.11 15.45
CA VAL A 14 0.86 -31.63 15.23
C VAL A 14 1.37 -32.43 16.43
N SER A 15 1.05 -31.97 17.65
CA SER A 15 1.41 -32.67 18.88
C SER A 15 0.64 -33.98 19.05
N ASP A 16 -0.64 -34.01 18.68
CA ASP A 16 -1.47 -35.22 18.69
C ASP A 16 -1.05 -36.22 17.61
N ALA A 17 -0.69 -35.73 16.43
CA ALA A 17 -0.17 -36.56 15.33
C ALA A 17 1.15 -37.25 15.69
N PHE A 18 2.01 -36.58 16.47
CA PHE A 18 3.24 -37.16 16.99
C PHE A 18 2.96 -38.25 18.03
N LYS A 19 2.03 -38.03 18.97
CA LYS A 19 1.62 -39.04 19.95
C LYS A 19 1.04 -40.30 19.30
N LYS A 20 0.32 -40.14 18.20
CA LYS A 20 -0.24 -41.23 17.40
C LYS A 20 0.77 -41.88 16.45
N THR A 21 2.06 -41.55 16.56
CA THR A 21 3.17 -42.09 15.74
C THR A 21 3.01 -41.91 14.22
N TYR A 22 2.17 -40.99 13.76
CA TYR A 22 2.07 -40.66 12.33
C TYR A 22 3.33 -39.96 11.80
N ILE A 23 4.05 -39.26 12.68
CA ILE A 23 5.29 -38.56 12.35
C ILE A 23 6.45 -39.47 12.78
N GLY A 24 7.20 -39.96 11.79
CA GLY A 24 8.18 -41.04 11.99
C GLY A 24 9.29 -40.72 12.98
N ASN A 25 9.80 -39.47 13.01
CA ASN A 25 10.97 -39.12 13.82
C ASN A 25 10.81 -37.76 14.55
N PRO A 26 11.40 -37.60 15.77
CA PRO A 26 11.43 -36.32 16.49
C PRO A 26 11.99 -35.11 15.72
N PRO A 27 13.03 -35.22 14.87
CA PRO A 27 13.52 -34.10 14.07
C PRO A 27 12.47 -33.56 13.08
N SER A 28 11.62 -34.43 12.54
CA SER A 28 10.54 -34.04 11.63
C SER A 28 9.48 -33.21 12.34
N LEU A 29 9.17 -33.54 13.60
CA LEU A 29 8.29 -32.74 14.45
C LEU A 29 8.85 -31.33 14.67
N THR A 30 10.13 -31.23 15.03
CA THR A 30 10.80 -29.94 15.25
C THR A 30 10.79 -29.09 13.98
N LEU A 31 10.96 -29.69 12.80
CA LEU A 31 10.88 -28.98 11.53
C LEU A 31 9.48 -28.40 11.29
N ILE A 32 8.41 -29.19 11.49
CA ILE A 32 7.02 -28.74 11.32
C ILE A 32 6.71 -27.58 12.30
N ILE A 33 7.10 -27.72 13.56
CA ILE A 33 6.91 -26.66 14.57
C ILE A 33 7.69 -25.40 14.17
N ARG A 34 8.88 -25.54 13.59
CA ARG A 34 9.66 -24.41 13.10
C ARG A 34 8.94 -23.68 11.96
N GLU A 35 8.40 -24.39 10.98
CA GLU A 35 7.65 -23.77 9.87
C GLU A 35 6.38 -23.05 10.37
N ILE A 36 5.65 -23.63 11.34
CA ILE A 36 4.49 -22.97 11.96
C ILE A 36 4.91 -21.68 12.68
N ASN A 37 6.06 -21.67 13.35
CA ASN A 37 6.59 -20.47 13.99
C ASN A 37 7.03 -19.42 12.95
N THR A 38 7.63 -19.82 11.83
CA THR A 38 7.97 -18.91 10.72
C THR A 38 6.72 -18.24 10.16
N PHE A 39 5.64 -19.01 9.94
CA PHE A 39 4.36 -18.47 9.50
C PHE A 39 3.77 -17.49 10.52
N ARG A 40 3.82 -17.82 11.83
CA ARG A 40 3.39 -16.91 12.91
C ARG A 40 4.18 -15.59 12.89
N ALA A 41 5.49 -15.65 12.68
CA ALA A 41 6.34 -14.47 12.61
C ALA A 41 5.95 -13.57 11.42
N GLY A 42 5.67 -14.16 10.25
CA GLY A 42 5.16 -13.43 9.09
C GLY A 42 3.82 -12.74 9.35
N LEU A 43 2.88 -13.42 10.00
CA LEU A 43 1.61 -12.82 10.40
C LEU A 43 1.78 -11.70 11.42
N ALA A 44 2.67 -11.87 12.40
CA ALA A 44 2.96 -10.83 13.38
C ALA A 44 3.56 -9.58 12.71
N LEU A 45 4.44 -9.75 11.74
CA LEU A 45 4.99 -8.65 10.95
C LEU A 45 3.86 -7.92 10.19
N LEU A 46 2.98 -8.65 9.52
CA LEU A 46 1.85 -8.07 8.80
C LEU A 46 0.91 -7.28 9.74
N CYS A 47 0.61 -7.83 10.91
CA CYS A 47 -0.17 -7.13 11.92
C CYS A 47 0.54 -5.88 12.46
N ASN A 48 1.88 -5.91 12.59
CA ASN A 48 2.63 -4.71 12.98
C ASN A 48 2.56 -3.61 11.89
N TYR A 49 2.59 -3.99 10.62
CA TYR A 49 2.38 -3.04 9.51
C TYR A 49 0.98 -2.43 9.51
N ASP A 50 -0.04 -3.22 9.83
CA ASP A 50 -1.42 -2.74 9.98
C ASP A 50 -1.58 -1.86 11.25
N TRP A 51 -0.83 -2.17 12.30
CA TRP A 51 -0.87 -1.47 13.58
C TRP A 51 -0.24 -0.07 13.54
N VAL A 52 0.82 0.13 12.74
CA VAL A 52 1.52 1.42 12.66
C VAL A 52 0.94 2.23 11.48
N PRO A 53 0.05 3.19 11.73
CA PRO A 53 -0.43 4.06 10.67
C PRO A 53 0.72 4.95 10.17
N ILE A 54 0.86 5.05 8.85
CA ILE A 54 1.73 6.07 8.25
C ILE A 54 1.26 7.44 8.72
N PRO A 55 2.16 8.36 9.11
CA PRO A 55 1.74 9.68 9.59
C PRO A 55 0.88 10.39 8.54
N ILE A 56 -0.35 10.74 8.96
CA ILE A 56 -1.41 11.30 8.10
C ILE A 56 -0.95 12.60 7.41
N ALA A 57 0.03 13.30 8.00
CA ALA A 57 0.63 14.50 7.43
C ALA A 57 1.34 14.27 6.08
N TYR A 58 1.93 13.10 5.84
CA TYR A 58 2.72 12.88 4.63
C TYR A 58 1.89 12.97 3.34
N PRO A 59 0.76 12.25 3.19
CA PRO A 59 -0.13 12.45 2.05
C PRO A 59 -0.69 13.87 1.98
N GLN A 60 -1.02 14.48 3.13
CA GLN A 60 -1.60 15.82 3.19
C GLN A 60 -0.67 16.89 2.58
N VAL A 61 0.62 16.86 2.92
CA VAL A 61 1.62 17.81 2.38
C VAL A 61 1.80 17.60 0.88
N VAL A 62 1.88 16.34 0.42
CA VAL A 62 1.98 16.03 -1.01
C VAL A 62 0.76 16.53 -1.78
N PHE A 63 -0.44 16.29 -1.25
CA PHE A 63 -1.69 16.76 -1.84
C PHE A 63 -1.81 18.27 -1.89
N LEU A 64 -1.34 18.97 -0.86
CA LEU A 64 -1.32 20.41 -0.82
C LEU A 64 -0.36 20.98 -1.87
N ALA A 65 0.87 20.44 -1.96
CA ALA A 65 1.88 20.87 -2.90
C ALA A 65 1.43 20.68 -4.37
N VAL A 66 0.85 19.52 -4.68
CA VAL A 66 0.34 19.25 -6.04
C VAL A 66 -0.82 20.17 -6.38
N ARG A 67 -1.77 20.37 -5.46
CA ARG A 67 -2.92 21.27 -5.69
C ARG A 67 -2.49 22.73 -5.84
N SER A 68 -1.59 23.21 -5.00
CA SER A 68 -1.09 24.59 -5.09
C SER A 68 -0.38 24.84 -6.42
N TYR A 69 0.44 23.89 -6.88
CA TYR A 69 1.08 23.96 -8.20
C TYR A 69 0.07 24.11 -9.34
N PHE A 70 -1.00 23.29 -9.33
CA PHE A 70 -2.04 23.37 -10.36
C PHE A 70 -2.87 24.66 -10.27
N ILE A 71 -3.17 25.17 -9.07
CA ILE A 71 -3.87 26.45 -8.89
C ILE A 71 -3.06 27.59 -9.51
N ILE A 72 -1.75 27.64 -9.20
CA ILE A 72 -0.85 28.64 -9.76
C ILE A 72 -0.79 28.51 -11.29
N CYS A 73 -0.60 27.30 -11.82
CA CYS A 73 -0.57 27.08 -13.27
C CYS A 73 -1.89 27.46 -13.95
N LEU A 74 -3.04 27.22 -13.30
CA LEU A 74 -4.35 27.56 -13.83
C LEU A 74 -4.46 29.06 -14.07
N VAL A 75 -3.97 29.89 -13.15
CA VAL A 75 -3.99 31.36 -13.28
C VAL A 75 -2.86 31.87 -14.18
N SER A 76 -1.63 31.38 -14.01
CA SER A 76 -0.46 31.87 -14.75
C SER A 76 -0.46 31.51 -16.24
N ARG A 77 -1.20 30.47 -16.66
CA ARG A 77 -1.27 30.02 -18.06
C ARG A 77 -2.57 30.40 -18.75
N GLN A 78 -3.38 31.29 -18.18
CA GLN A 78 -4.58 31.78 -18.87
C GLN A 78 -4.17 32.58 -20.12
N TYR A 79 -4.83 32.29 -21.25
CA TYR A 79 -4.69 33.09 -22.47
C TYR A 79 -5.58 34.32 -22.34
N LEU A 80 -4.97 35.50 -22.27
CA LEU A 80 -5.71 36.77 -22.17
C LEU A 80 -6.22 37.16 -23.56
N ILE A 81 -7.53 37.16 -23.76
CA ILE A 81 -8.21 37.73 -24.93
C ILE A 81 -8.70 39.13 -24.54
N GLY A 82 -8.04 40.16 -25.07
CA GLY A 82 -8.34 41.56 -24.83
C GLY A 82 -7.42 42.48 -25.66
N ASP A 83 -7.90 43.69 -25.97
CA ASP A 83 -7.37 44.63 -26.98
C ASP A 83 -6.02 45.30 -26.64
N GLY A 84 -5.18 44.61 -25.86
CA GLY A 84 -3.85 45.06 -25.42
C GLY A 84 -3.00 43.97 -24.78
N ALA A 85 -3.35 42.69 -24.94
CA ALA A 85 -2.57 41.58 -24.40
C ALA A 85 -1.32 41.31 -25.27
N PRO A 86 -0.13 41.03 -24.68
CA PRO A 86 1.02 40.58 -25.46
C PRO A 86 0.70 39.21 -26.05
N THR A 87 0.31 39.20 -27.32
CA THR A 87 0.02 38.03 -28.12
C THR A 87 1.22 37.09 -28.10
N ARG A 88 1.21 36.09 -27.20
CA ARG A 88 1.92 34.86 -27.52
C ARG A 88 1.15 34.24 -28.65
N GLU A 89 1.80 34.25 -29.80
CA GLU A 89 1.30 33.84 -31.11
C GLU A 89 0.36 32.64 -30.97
N MET A 90 -0.93 32.90 -31.16
CA MET A 90 -1.91 31.84 -31.38
C MET A 90 -1.42 31.09 -32.61
N VAL A 91 -0.93 29.87 -32.40
CA VAL A 91 -0.82 28.87 -33.46
C VAL A 91 -2.16 28.88 -34.20
N CYS A 92 -2.09 29.31 -35.45
CA CYS A 92 -3.22 29.59 -36.32
C CYS A 92 -4.15 28.37 -36.39
N TYR A 93 -5.32 28.43 -35.76
CA TYR A 93 -6.41 27.54 -36.14
C TYR A 93 -7.04 28.12 -37.42
N PRO A 94 -7.06 27.37 -38.53
CA PRO A 94 -7.57 27.87 -39.79
C PRO A 94 -9.07 28.18 -39.64
N LYS A 95 -9.42 29.46 -39.75
CA LYS A 95 -10.80 29.92 -39.86
C LYS A 95 -11.37 29.40 -41.19
N LYS A 96 -12.19 28.35 -41.13
CA LYS A 96 -13.04 27.96 -42.28
C LYS A 96 -13.95 29.14 -42.60
N ARG A 97 -13.78 29.69 -43.80
CA ARG A 97 -14.60 30.76 -44.37
C ARG A 97 -15.75 30.09 -45.15
N GLU A 98 -16.97 30.34 -44.72
CA GLU A 98 -18.18 30.22 -45.56
C GLU A 98 -18.20 31.35 -46.60
#